data_AF-A0A376C1X1-F1
#
_entry.id   AF-A0A376C1X1-F1
#
_cell.length_a   1.000
_cell.length_b   1.000
_cell.length_c   1.000
_cell.angle_alpha   90.00
_cell.angle_beta   90.00
_cell.angle_gamma   90.00
#
_symmetry.space_group_name_H-M   'P 1'
#
loop_
_entity.id
_entity.type
_entity.pdbx_description
1 polymer ?
#
loop_
_entity_poly.entity_id
_entity_poly.type
_entity_poly.pdbx_seq_one_letter_code
_entity_poly.pdbx_strand_id
1 'polypeptide(L)'
;MRELAAAGDRRAWYVALLALVRTENDPCPLIGEGLWHGEIVDAPAGEHGFGYDPHFYLPQQGCTAAQLAPEHKNRISHRAQALAQLLDKLRATGPVDRP
;
A
#
# COMPACT_ATOMS: atom_id res chain seq x y z
N MET A 1 -4.70 18.50 6.34
CA MET A 1 -5.34 19.06 5.14
C MET A 1 -5.13 20.56 5.01
N ARG A 2 -5.39 21.39 6.04
CA ARG A 2 -5.17 22.85 5.98
C ARG A 2 -3.76 23.27 5.55
N GLU A 3 -2.74 22.49 5.90
CA GLU A 3 -1.34 22.75 5.50
C GLU A 3 -1.08 22.54 3.99
N LEU A 4 -1.88 21.72 3.32
CA LEU A 4 -1.80 21.50 1.86
C LEU A 4 -2.71 22.45 1.07
N ALA A 5 -3.49 23.32 1.74
CA ALA A 5 -4.47 24.19 1.07
C ALA A 5 -3.83 25.17 0.07
N ALA A 6 -2.56 25.52 0.26
CA ALA A 6 -1.78 26.37 -0.65
C ALA A 6 -0.84 25.58 -1.58
N ALA A 7 -0.79 24.25 -1.46
CA ALA A 7 0.09 23.42 -2.28
C ALA A 7 -0.56 23.14 -3.64
N GLY A 8 0.08 23.62 -4.71
CA GLY A 8 -0.38 23.38 -6.09
C GLY A 8 -0.14 21.94 -6.58
N ASP A 9 0.87 21.26 -6.03
CA ASP A 9 1.10 19.83 -6.29
C ASP A 9 0.55 19.01 -5.13
N ARG A 10 -0.41 18.14 -5.44
CA ARG A 10 -1.14 17.33 -4.47
C ARG A 10 -0.90 15.84 -4.65
N ARG A 11 0.06 15.46 -5.50
CA ARG A 11 0.45 14.07 -5.71
C ARG A 11 1.01 13.51 -4.41
N ALA A 12 0.58 12.31 -4.06
CA ALA A 12 1.04 11.57 -2.92
C ALA A 12 1.04 10.08 -3.25
N TRP A 13 1.62 9.28 -2.36
CA TRP A 13 1.46 7.84 -2.44
C TRP A 13 1.44 7.22 -1.05
N TYR A 14 0.66 6.16 -0.92
CA TYR A 14 0.84 5.24 0.18
C TYR A 14 2.04 4.33 -0.09
N VAL A 15 2.73 3.96 0.98
CA VAL A 15 3.84 3.02 0.96
C VAL A 15 3.60 1.88 1.95
N ALA A 16 3.84 0.65 1.54
CA ALA A 16 3.91 -0.52 2.43
C ALA A 16 5.23 -1.26 2.21
N LEU A 17 5.96 -1.50 3.29
CA LEU A 17 7.11 -2.39 3.34
C LEU A 17 6.72 -3.59 4.19
N LEU A 18 6.87 -4.79 3.65
CA LEU A 18 6.67 -6.05 4.36
C LEU A 18 8.01 -6.78 4.46
N ALA A 19 8.40 -7.20 5.66
CA ALA A 19 9.59 -7.99 5.88
C ALA A 19 9.19 -9.41 6.32
N LEU A 20 9.74 -10.42 5.64
CA LEU A 20 9.63 -11.82 6.02
C LEU A 20 11.00 -12.34 6.45
N VAL A 21 11.12 -12.53 7.76
CA VAL A 21 12.26 -13.18 8.42
C VAL A 21 11.95 -14.67 8.53
N ARG A 22 12.75 -15.53 7.91
CA ARG A 22 12.41 -16.96 7.76
C ARG A 22 13.06 -17.85 8.83
N THR A 23 14.16 -17.39 9.42
CA THR A 23 14.85 -18.01 10.56
C THR A 23 15.26 -16.94 11.55
N GLU A 24 15.55 -17.32 12.79
CA GLU A 24 15.99 -16.38 13.84
C GLU A 24 17.17 -15.50 13.42
N ASN A 25 18.11 -16.08 12.65
CA ASN A 25 19.32 -15.41 12.18
C ASN A 25 19.30 -15.17 10.66
N ASP A 26 18.13 -14.97 10.05
CA ASP A 26 18.01 -14.73 8.59
C ASP A 26 18.86 -13.50 8.19
N PRO A 27 20.01 -13.69 7.50
CA PRO A 27 20.89 -12.58 7.18
C PRO A 27 20.34 -11.73 6.03
N CYS A 28 19.29 -12.20 5.35
CA CYS A 28 18.70 -11.54 4.19
C CYS A 28 17.18 -11.78 4.16
N PRO A 29 16.42 -11.07 5.02
CA PRO A 29 14.97 -11.18 5.03
C PRO A 29 14.40 -10.72 3.69
N LEU A 30 13.31 -11.37 3.26
CA LEU A 30 12.63 -10.96 2.03
C LEU A 30 11.83 -9.70 2.32
N ILE A 31 12.04 -8.66 1.51
CA ILE A 31 11.32 -7.40 1.61
C ILE A 31 10.38 -7.25 0.42
N GLY A 32 9.09 -7.04 0.65
CA GLY A 32 8.12 -6.62 -0.36
C GLY A 32 7.83 -5.13 -0.22
N GLU A 33 7.81 -4.39 -1.32
CA GLU A 33 7.47 -2.97 -1.34
C GLU A 33 6.24 -2.73 -2.21
N GLY A 34 5.34 -1.86 -1.78
CA GLY A 34 4.20 -1.43 -2.57
C GLY A 34 4.03 0.07 -2.47
N LEU A 35 3.88 0.71 -3.64
CA LEU A 35 3.67 2.14 -3.77
C LEU A 35 2.34 2.36 -4.50
N TRP A 36 1.42 3.03 -3.85
CA TRP A 36 0.12 3.32 -4.45
C TRP A 36 -0.02 4.81 -4.64
N HIS A 37 0.16 5.25 -5.89
CA HIS A 37 0.11 6.65 -6.27
C HIS A 37 -1.31 7.17 -6.39
N GLY A 38 -1.50 8.40 -5.95
CA GLY A 38 -2.77 9.10 -5.98
C GLY A 38 -2.57 10.58 -5.67
N GLU A 39 -3.66 11.22 -5.26
CA GLU A 39 -3.71 12.64 -4.98
C GLU A 39 -4.47 12.90 -3.68
N ILE A 40 -4.16 13.98 -3.00
CA ILE A 40 -4.83 14.36 -1.76
C ILE A 40 -5.99 15.31 -2.07
N VAL A 41 -7.22 15.03 -1.63
CA VAL A 41 -8.39 15.91 -1.81
C VAL A 41 -8.87 16.51 -0.51
N ASP A 42 -9.33 17.76 -0.52
CA ASP A 42 -9.66 18.49 0.72
C ASP A 42 -10.93 17.99 1.42
N ALA A 43 -11.97 17.68 0.64
CA ALA A 43 -13.20 17.11 1.17
C ALA A 43 -13.06 15.58 1.29
N PRO A 44 -13.29 14.99 2.48
CA PRO A 44 -13.28 13.55 2.62
C PRO A 44 -14.50 12.94 1.89
N ALA A 45 -14.32 11.76 1.31
CA ALA A 45 -15.41 10.99 0.72
C ALA A 45 -15.23 9.50 1.00
N GLY A 46 -16.34 8.78 1.22
CA GLY A 46 -16.35 7.34 1.52
C GLY A 46 -16.24 7.03 3.02
N GLU A 47 -16.66 5.82 3.38
CA GLU A 47 -16.77 5.37 4.77
C GLU A 47 -15.95 4.10 5.06
N HIS A 48 -15.41 3.46 4.03
CA HIS A 48 -14.58 2.27 4.20
C HIS A 48 -13.13 2.61 4.53
N GLY A 49 -12.39 1.62 5.01
CA GLY A 49 -10.96 1.78 5.27
C GLY A 49 -10.69 2.55 6.57
N PHE A 50 -9.57 3.27 6.61
CA PHE A 50 -9.09 3.97 7.80
C PHE A 50 -8.06 5.06 7.45
N GLY A 51 -7.69 5.87 8.45
CA GLY A 51 -6.63 6.87 8.29
C GLY A 51 -6.97 7.90 7.22
N TYR A 52 -6.08 8.09 6.24
CA TYR A 52 -6.23 9.10 5.20
C TYR A 52 -7.04 8.63 3.99
N ASP A 53 -7.59 7.42 4.02
CA ASP A 53 -8.35 6.87 2.88
C ASP A 53 -9.46 7.78 2.34
N PRO A 54 -10.23 8.51 3.18
CA PRO A 54 -11.25 9.41 2.67
C PRO A 54 -10.71 10.62 1.91
N HIS A 55 -9.42 10.94 2.08
CA HIS A 55 -8.74 12.04 1.41
C HIS A 55 -7.81 11.58 0.29
N PHE A 56 -7.57 10.27 0.15
CA PHE A 56 -6.64 9.72 -0.83
C PHE A 56 -7.37 9.36 -2.13
N TYR A 57 -7.36 10.27 -3.09
CA TYR A 57 -8.00 10.13 -4.38
C TYR A 57 -7.15 9.28 -5.35
N LEU A 58 -7.84 8.41 -6.09
CA LEU A 58 -7.25 7.49 -7.05
C LEU A 58 -7.77 7.87 -8.44
N PRO A 59 -6.98 8.61 -9.26
CA PRO A 59 -7.43 9.08 -10.57
C PRO A 59 -7.92 7.96 -11.49
N GLN A 60 -7.25 6.80 -11.43
CA GLN A 60 -7.59 5.62 -12.24
C GLN A 60 -8.92 4.96 -11.82
N GLN A 61 -9.38 5.19 -10.58
CA GLN A 61 -10.63 4.64 -10.04
C GLN A 61 -11.73 5.70 -9.94
N GLY A 62 -11.42 6.97 -10.21
CA GLY A 62 -12.37 8.08 -10.15
C GLY A 62 -12.92 8.36 -8.75
N CYS A 63 -12.30 7.84 -7.68
CA CYS A 63 -12.82 7.93 -6.32
C CYS A 63 -11.70 7.90 -5.27
N THR A 64 -12.05 8.15 -4.01
CA THR A 64 -11.11 8.01 -2.88
C THR A 64 -10.94 6.54 -2.49
N ALA A 65 -9.84 6.23 -1.82
CA ALA A 65 -9.59 4.87 -1.32
C ALA A 65 -10.68 4.40 -0.33
N ALA A 66 -11.32 5.31 0.41
CA ALA A 66 -12.43 4.98 1.32
C ALA A 66 -13.76 4.73 0.60
N GLN A 67 -13.90 5.13 -0.66
CA GLN A 67 -15.08 4.82 -1.48
C GLN A 67 -14.98 3.44 -2.12
N LEU A 68 -13.78 2.85 -2.22
CA LEU A 68 -13.63 1.49 -2.70
C LEU A 68 -14.26 0.49 -1.73
N ALA A 69 -14.92 -0.54 -2.27
CA ALA A 69 -15.29 -1.70 -1.47
C ALA A 69 -14.03 -2.35 -0.86
N PRO A 70 -14.07 -2.82 0.40
CA PRO A 70 -12.91 -3.41 1.07
C PRO A 70 -12.22 -4.53 0.26
N GLU A 71 -13.00 -5.38 -0.41
CA GLU A 71 -12.52 -6.50 -1.22
C GLU A 71 -11.79 -6.03 -2.47
N HIS A 72 -12.21 -4.90 -3.05
CA HIS A 72 -11.52 -4.29 -4.18
C HIS A 72 -10.21 -3.65 -3.72
N LYS A 73 -10.24 -2.86 -2.64
CA LYS A 73 -9.04 -2.25 -2.05
C LYS A 73 -7.97 -3.28 -1.68
N ASN A 74 -8.39 -4.42 -1.12
CA ASN A 74 -7.49 -5.53 -0.75
C ASN A 74 -6.80 -6.21 -1.95
N ARG A 75 -7.27 -5.97 -3.19
CA ARG A 75 -6.62 -6.51 -4.40
C ARG A 75 -5.62 -5.56 -5.03
N ILE A 76 -5.80 -4.24 -4.89
CA ILE A 76 -5.04 -3.24 -5.68
C ILE A 76 -4.16 -2.30 -4.86
N SER A 77 -4.36 -2.23 -3.53
CA SER A 77 -3.66 -1.27 -2.67
C SER A 77 -2.15 -1.55 -2.54
N HIS A 78 -1.40 -0.55 -2.07
CA HIS A 78 0.03 -0.67 -1.72
C HIS A 78 0.36 -1.92 -0.89
N ARG A 79 -0.48 -2.30 0.10
CA ARG A 79 -0.27 -3.54 0.88
C ARG A 79 -0.43 -4.80 0.02
N ALA A 80 -1.40 -4.82 -0.88
CA ALA A 80 -1.61 -5.94 -1.80
C ALA A 80 -0.43 -6.10 -2.76
N GLN A 81 0.09 -4.97 -3.27
CA GLN A 81 1.28 -4.94 -4.12
C GLN A 81 2.53 -5.42 -3.37
N ALA A 82 2.76 -4.92 -2.15
CA ALA A 82 3.88 -5.35 -1.30
C ALA A 82 3.83 -6.85 -1.01
N LEU A 83 2.63 -7.38 -0.72
CA LEU A 83 2.44 -8.81 -0.48
C LEU A 83 2.67 -9.64 -1.74
N ALA A 84 2.18 -9.19 -2.90
CA ALA A 84 2.42 -9.87 -4.17
C ALA A 84 3.91 -9.97 -4.47
N GLN A 85 4.66 -8.87 -4.34
CA GLN A 85 6.12 -8.88 -4.50
C GLN A 85 6.82 -9.82 -3.50
N LEU A 86 6.38 -9.82 -2.23
CA LEU A 86 6.94 -10.69 -1.21
C LEU A 86 6.72 -12.17 -1.54
N LEU A 87 5.51 -12.52 -2.01
CA LEU A 87 5.17 -13.88 -2.43
C LEU A 87 5.98 -14.32 -3.67
N ASP A 88 6.22 -13.42 -4.62
CA ASP A 88 7.07 -13.71 -5.78
C ASP A 88 8.51 -14.00 -5.35
N LYS A 89 9.07 -13.17 -4.45
CA LYS A 89 10.39 -13.41 -3.87
C LYS A 89 10.45 -14.74 -3.12
N LEU A 90 9.43 -15.04 -2.31
CA LEU A 90 9.34 -16.29 -1.56
C LEU A 90 9.35 -17.51 -2.49
N ARG A 91 8.55 -17.47 -3.56
CA ARG A 91 8.51 -18.53 -4.58
C ARG A 91 9.86 -18.69 -5.28
N ALA A 92 10.56 -17.61 -5.57
CA ALA A 92 11.85 -17.63 -6.25
C ALA A 92 12.99 -18.17 -5.34
N THR A 93 12.94 -17.91 -4.04
CA THR A 93 14.01 -18.31 -3.11
C THR A 93 13.89 -19.73 -2.53
N GLY A 94 12.78 -20.43 -2.78
CA GLY A 94 12.53 -21.77 -2.24
C GLY A 94 12.37 -21.82 -0.71
N PRO A 95 12.11 -23.01 -0.13
CA PRO A 95 12.13 -23.19 1.32
C PRO A 95 13.53 -22.91 1.89
N VAL A 96 13.59 -22.36 3.10
CA VAL A 96 14.84 -22.22 3.83
C VAL A 96 15.19 -23.58 4.43
N ASP A 97 16.37 -24.10 4.14
CA ASP A 97 16.91 -25.27 4.84
C ASP A 97 16.91 -24.96 6.34
N ARG A 98 16.12 -25.73 7.09
CA ARG A 98 16.25 -25.74 8.56
C ARG A 98 17.45 -26.61 8.90
N PRO A 99 18.31 -26.18 9.83
CA PRO A 99 19.28 -27.08 10.44
C PRO A 99 18.58 -28.25 11.15
#